data_AF-A0A177DAF4-F1
#
_entry.id   AF-A0A177DAF4-F1
#
_cell.length_a   1.000
_cell.length_b   1.000
_cell.length_c   1.000
_cell.angle_alpha   90.00
_cell.angle_beta   90.00
_cell.angle_gamma   90.00
#
_symmetry.space_group_name_H-M   'P 1'
#
loop_
_entity.id
_entity.type
_entity.pdbx_description
1 polymer ?
#
loop_
_entity_poly.entity_id
_entity_poly.type
_entity_poly.pdbx_seq_one_letter_code
_entity_poly.pdbx_strand_id
1 'polypeptide(L)'
;LEARRDIELAAGFVSQGATATLAIVSIANYLAVYIKGQSDVNSCSVISGNVDGAAWQYYATTSGPKCDTTSETKTIENAVERELKWMQENGYDSACFKMDHGGTWEGHLKIAFNGKPIASDTQCNSLKYIDL
;
A
#
# COMPACT_ATOMS: atom_id res chain seq x y z
N LEU A 1 22.78 16.72 -0.20
CA LEU A 1 22.84 15.25 -0.05
C LEU A 1 21.43 14.78 0.27
N GLU A 2 20.60 14.71 -0.75
CA GLU A 2 19.21 14.28 -0.62
C GLU A 2 19.08 12.78 -0.34
N ALA A 3 18.24 12.42 0.62
CA ALA A 3 17.90 11.04 0.94
C ALA A 3 16.79 10.56 -0.02
N ARG A 4 17.11 9.54 -0.82
CA ARG A 4 16.27 9.03 -1.91
C ARG A 4 15.03 8.28 -1.38
N ARG A 5 13.86 8.54 -1.96
CA ARG A 5 12.58 7.84 -1.70
C ARG A 5 11.85 7.62 -3.04
N ASP A 6 11.12 6.50 -3.19
CA ASP A 6 10.78 5.96 -4.52
C ASP A 6 9.49 5.03 -4.52
N ILE A 7 8.40 5.31 -5.31
CA ILE A 7 7.22 4.44 -5.73
C ILE A 7 6.72 4.80 -7.20
N GLU A 8 6.45 3.93 -8.22
CA GLU A 8 6.04 4.28 -9.62
C GLU A 8 4.57 3.77 -9.85
N LEU A 9 4.23 3.44 -11.11
CA LEU A 9 2.89 3.26 -11.64
C LEU A 9 2.69 1.91 -12.31
N ALA A 10 1.63 1.23 -11.88
CA ALA A 10 0.86 0.32 -12.74
C ALA A 10 -0.55 0.92 -12.93
N ALA A 11 -0.59 2.13 -13.51
CA ALA A 11 -1.79 2.96 -13.58
C ALA A 11 -2.46 2.95 -14.96
N GLY A 12 -3.76 2.69 -14.98
CA GLY A 12 -4.63 3.13 -16.07
C GLY A 12 -5.26 4.48 -15.71
N PHE A 13 -5.03 5.52 -16.51
CA PHE A 13 -5.70 6.81 -16.35
C PHE A 13 -7.19 6.70 -16.67
N VAL A 14 -8.03 7.36 -15.86
CA VAL A 14 -9.47 7.47 -16.12
C VAL A 14 -9.76 8.76 -16.87
N SER A 15 -10.38 8.67 -18.06
CA SER A 15 -11.01 9.83 -18.69
C SER A 15 -12.18 10.32 -17.82
N GLN A 16 -12.09 11.56 -17.32
CA GLN A 16 -13.01 12.17 -16.36
C GLN A 16 -14.49 11.79 -16.57
N GLY A 17 -15.13 11.22 -15.55
CA GLY A 17 -16.54 10.79 -15.64
C GLY A 17 -17.23 10.47 -14.30
N ALA A 18 -16.50 9.98 -13.29
CA ALA A 18 -17.03 9.80 -11.94
C ALA A 18 -15.91 9.89 -10.89
N THR A 19 -15.98 10.86 -9.99
CA THR A 19 -15.15 10.89 -8.77
C THR A 19 -15.81 10.04 -7.69
N ALA A 20 -15.45 8.76 -7.62
CA ALA A 20 -15.78 7.95 -6.47
C ALA A 20 -15.04 8.51 -5.24
N THR A 21 -15.78 8.98 -4.23
CA THR A 21 -15.20 9.35 -2.94
C THR A 21 -14.73 8.08 -2.24
N LEU A 22 -13.42 7.83 -2.25
CA LEU A 22 -12.83 6.68 -1.58
C LEU A 22 -13.09 6.77 -0.06
N ALA A 23 -13.44 5.65 0.57
CA ALA A 23 -13.62 5.55 2.03
C ALA A 23 -12.25 5.50 2.77
N ILE A 24 -11.34 6.43 2.44
CA ILE A 24 -9.90 6.31 2.71
C ILE A 24 -9.59 5.94 4.16
N VAL A 25 -10.18 6.65 5.13
CA VAL A 25 -9.90 6.44 6.56
C VAL A 25 -10.34 5.04 7.02
N SER A 26 -11.47 4.53 6.52
CA SER A 26 -11.97 3.19 6.82
C SER A 26 -11.05 2.11 6.26
N ILE A 27 -10.68 2.25 4.98
CA ILE A 27 -9.74 1.34 4.29
C ILE A 27 -8.37 1.35 4.98
N ALA A 28 -7.84 2.53 5.32
CA ALA A 28 -6.54 2.67 5.97
C ALA A 28 -6.52 2.03 7.36
N ASN A 29 -7.55 2.25 8.18
CA ASN A 29 -7.66 1.64 9.50
C ASN A 29 -7.79 0.11 9.42
N TYR A 30 -8.65 -0.38 8.52
CA TYR A 30 -8.82 -1.82 8.27
C TYR A 30 -7.49 -2.48 7.86
N LEU A 31 -6.80 -1.92 6.87
CA LEU A 31 -5.53 -2.48 6.38
C LEU A 31 -4.42 -2.41 7.44
N ALA A 32 -4.35 -1.33 8.21
CA ALA A 32 -3.35 -1.19 9.28
C ALA A 32 -3.49 -2.29 10.35
N VAL A 33 -4.71 -2.64 10.75
CA VAL A 33 -4.98 -3.74 11.69
C VAL A 33 -4.52 -5.07 11.12
N TYR A 34 -4.81 -5.37 9.85
CA TYR A 34 -4.37 -6.63 9.21
C TYR A 34 -2.86 -6.71 9.01
N ILE A 35 -2.22 -5.63 8.58
CA ILE A 35 -0.76 -5.53 8.41
C ILE A 35 -0.05 -5.72 9.76
N LYS A 36 -0.50 -5.02 10.81
CA LYS A 36 0.06 -5.16 12.15
C LYS A 36 -0.18 -6.56 12.71
N GLY A 37 -1.36 -7.14 12.48
CA GLY A 37 -1.66 -8.54 12.84
C GLY A 37 -0.71 -9.56 12.21
N GLN A 38 -0.33 -9.41 10.93
CA GLN A 38 0.69 -10.26 10.30
C GLN A 38 2.07 -10.07 10.94
N SER A 39 2.44 -8.82 11.20
CA SER A 39 3.71 -8.46 11.86
C SER A 39 3.82 -9.07 13.27
N ASP A 40 2.76 -9.00 14.08
CA ASP A 40 2.78 -9.48 15.47
C ASP A 40 2.93 -11.01 15.57
N VAL A 41 2.51 -11.75 14.53
CA VAL A 41 2.77 -13.19 14.38
C VAL A 41 4.01 -13.52 13.53
N ASN A 42 4.83 -12.52 13.19
CA ASN A 42 6.06 -12.62 12.39
C ASN A 42 5.86 -13.22 10.99
N SER A 43 4.67 -13.07 10.41
CA SER A 43 4.29 -13.70 9.14
C SER A 43 4.75 -12.89 7.93
N CYS A 44 5.45 -13.56 7.02
CA CYS A 44 5.73 -13.06 5.67
C CYS A 44 4.69 -13.52 4.62
N SER A 45 3.60 -14.18 5.06
CA SER A 45 2.60 -14.75 4.15
C SER A 45 1.81 -13.67 3.41
N VAL A 46 1.40 -14.00 2.18
CA VAL A 46 0.50 -13.15 1.40
C VAL A 46 -0.91 -13.25 1.99
N ILE A 47 -1.49 -12.10 2.31
CA ILE A 47 -2.92 -11.94 2.63
C ILE A 47 -3.60 -11.07 1.58
N SER A 48 -4.90 -11.24 1.38
CA SER A 48 -5.69 -10.46 0.43
C SER A 48 -7.15 -10.40 0.84
N GLY A 49 -7.90 -9.46 0.25
CA GLY A 49 -9.31 -9.30 0.55
C GLY A 49 -9.96 -8.17 -0.25
N ASN A 50 -11.14 -7.76 0.20
CA ASN A 50 -11.84 -6.59 -0.29
C ASN A 50 -12.35 -5.76 0.90
N VAL A 51 -12.27 -4.43 0.81
CA VAL A 51 -12.81 -3.49 1.81
C VAL A 51 -13.29 -2.23 1.08
N ASP A 52 -14.52 -1.76 1.35
CA ASP A 52 -15.11 -0.53 0.80
C ASP A 52 -14.93 -0.33 -0.73
N GLY A 53 -15.08 -1.41 -1.50
CA GLY A 53 -14.93 -1.39 -2.96
C GLY A 53 -13.48 -1.47 -3.47
N ALA A 54 -12.51 -1.60 -2.57
CA ALA A 54 -11.10 -1.80 -2.87
C ALA A 54 -10.70 -3.28 -2.76
N ALA A 55 -10.19 -3.87 -3.83
CA ALA A 55 -9.51 -5.16 -3.82
C ALA A 55 -8.04 -4.97 -3.43
N TRP A 56 -7.52 -5.77 -2.51
CA TRP A 56 -6.17 -5.57 -1.98
C TRP A 56 -5.41 -6.88 -1.74
N GLN A 57 -4.08 -6.78 -1.75
CA GLN A 57 -3.15 -7.84 -1.40
C GLN A 57 -1.96 -7.23 -0.65
N TYR A 58 -1.55 -7.86 0.45
CA TYR A 58 -0.41 -7.46 1.25
C TYR A 58 0.53 -8.64 1.53
N TYR A 59 1.84 -8.37 1.55
CA TYR A 59 2.85 -9.28 2.10
C TYR A 59 4.00 -8.48 2.72
N ALA A 60 4.76 -9.11 3.61
CA ALA A 60 5.99 -8.55 4.16
C ALA A 60 7.21 -9.25 3.57
N THR A 61 8.29 -8.50 3.34
CA THR A 61 9.64 -9.03 3.11
C THR A 61 10.56 -8.59 4.24
N THR A 62 11.67 -9.32 4.42
CA THR A 62 12.67 -8.97 5.41
C THR A 62 14.07 -9.33 4.92
N SER A 63 15.05 -8.52 5.31
CA SER A 63 16.49 -8.86 5.22
C SER A 63 17.01 -9.50 6.51
N GLY A 64 16.17 -9.59 7.55
CA GLY A 64 16.46 -10.21 8.84
C GLY A 64 15.76 -11.57 9.02
N PRO A 65 15.71 -12.10 10.25
CA PRO A 65 15.10 -13.41 10.52
C PRO A 65 13.57 -13.39 10.68
N LYS A 66 12.93 -12.22 10.64
CA LYS A 66 11.52 -12.02 11.03
C LYS A 66 10.84 -10.97 10.14
N CYS A 67 9.55 -11.15 9.91
CA CYS A 67 8.68 -10.19 9.22
C CYS A 67 7.88 -9.32 10.22
N ASP A 68 8.44 -9.01 11.38
CA ASP A 68 7.89 -8.06 12.35
C ASP A 68 8.35 -6.61 12.07
N THR A 69 7.51 -5.64 12.44
CA THR A 69 7.85 -4.21 12.46
C THR A 69 7.54 -3.59 13.82
N THR A 70 8.41 -2.67 14.23
CA THR A 70 8.24 -1.80 15.40
C THR A 70 7.28 -0.64 15.13
N SER A 71 6.74 -0.53 13.91
CA SER A 71 5.73 0.49 13.58
C SER A 71 4.44 0.24 14.36
N GLU A 72 3.98 1.27 15.05
CA GLU A 72 2.65 1.29 15.66
C GLU A 72 1.54 1.19 14.61
N THR A 73 0.39 0.60 14.96
CA THR A 73 -0.77 0.48 14.04
C THR A 73 -1.15 1.82 13.44
N LYS A 74 -1.12 2.90 14.23
CA LYS A 74 -1.46 4.26 13.74
C LYS A 74 -0.41 4.81 12.76
N THR A 75 0.85 4.40 12.85
CA THR A 75 1.88 4.75 11.85
C THR A 75 1.59 4.07 10.52
N ILE A 76 1.19 2.80 10.55
CA ILE A 76 0.79 2.04 9.35
C ILE A 76 -0.49 2.65 8.74
N GLU A 77 -1.49 2.96 9.56
CA GLU A 77 -2.74 3.63 9.15
C GLU A 77 -2.45 4.96 8.45
N ASN A 78 -1.65 5.82 9.07
CA ASN A 78 -1.28 7.13 8.50
C ASN A 78 -0.48 6.98 7.18
N ALA A 79 0.30 5.90 7.03
CA ALA A 79 0.98 5.60 5.77
C ALA A 79 -0.04 5.23 4.69
N VAL A 80 -0.90 4.24 4.94
CA VAL A 80 -1.93 3.80 3.98
C VAL A 80 -2.89 4.93 3.62
N GLU A 81 -3.34 5.73 4.59
CA GLU A 81 -4.20 6.89 4.36
C GLU A 81 -3.56 7.91 3.41
N ARG A 82 -2.27 8.21 3.59
CA ARG A 82 -1.53 9.15 2.72
C ARG A 82 -1.45 8.64 1.29
N GLU A 83 -1.05 7.39 1.09
CA GLU A 83 -0.90 6.84 -0.26
C GLU A 83 -2.26 6.72 -0.99
N LEU A 84 -3.34 6.44 -0.26
CA LEU A 84 -4.70 6.44 -0.80
C LEU A 84 -5.24 7.84 -1.15
N LYS A 85 -4.92 8.86 -0.36
CA LYS A 85 -5.20 10.27 -0.73
C LYS A 85 -4.48 10.65 -2.00
N TRP A 86 -3.19 10.32 -2.08
CA TRP A 86 -2.38 10.57 -3.26
C TRP A 86 -2.92 9.86 -4.51
N MET A 87 -3.38 8.60 -4.41
CA MET A 87 -4.09 7.92 -5.50
C MET A 87 -5.33 8.69 -5.95
N GLN A 88 -6.17 9.14 -5.01
CA GLN A 88 -7.40 9.87 -5.31
C GLN A 88 -7.12 11.22 -5.98
N GLU A 89 -6.16 11.98 -5.46
CA GLU A 89 -5.76 13.30 -5.95
C GLU A 89 -5.19 13.25 -7.37
N ASN A 90 -4.50 12.16 -7.73
CA ASN A 90 -3.88 11.97 -9.05
C ASN A 90 -4.72 11.10 -10.01
N GLY A 91 -5.91 10.64 -9.61
CA GLY A 91 -6.82 9.88 -10.47
C GLY A 91 -6.39 8.44 -10.76
N TYR A 92 -5.71 7.79 -9.82
CA TYR A 92 -5.24 6.42 -9.96
C TYR A 92 -6.20 5.40 -9.34
N ASP A 93 -6.66 4.45 -10.14
CA ASP A 93 -7.52 3.34 -9.69
C ASP A 93 -6.75 2.16 -9.10
N SER A 94 -5.43 2.01 -9.34
CA SER A 94 -4.62 0.88 -8.87
C SER A 94 -3.17 1.29 -8.62
N ALA A 95 -2.58 0.77 -7.55
CA ALA A 95 -1.19 1.00 -7.17
C ALA A 95 -0.59 -0.19 -6.39
N CYS A 96 0.73 -0.17 -6.21
CA CYS A 96 1.35 -0.82 -5.06
C CYS A 96 2.22 0.17 -4.28
N PHE A 97 2.20 0.04 -2.96
CA PHE A 97 2.96 0.85 -2.02
C PHE A 97 3.97 -0.01 -1.29
N LYS A 98 5.20 0.49 -1.19
CA LYS A 98 6.21 -0.06 -0.29
C LYS A 98 6.27 0.77 0.98
N MET A 99 6.07 0.12 2.12
CA MET A 99 6.16 0.68 3.46
C MET A 99 7.50 0.26 4.06
N ASP A 100 8.35 1.25 4.32
CA ASP A 100 9.63 1.14 5.01
C ASP A 100 9.56 2.05 6.25
N HIS A 101 9.98 1.51 7.40
CA HIS A 101 10.07 2.24 8.67
C HIS A 101 11.42 1.96 9.37
N GLY A 102 12.47 1.73 8.57
CA GLY A 102 13.79 1.35 9.03
C GLY A 102 13.89 -0.09 9.55
N GLY A 103 15.12 -0.52 9.80
CA GLY A 103 15.41 -1.89 10.21
C GLY A 103 15.52 -2.83 9.02
N THR A 104 14.90 -4.00 9.11
CA THR A 104 15.03 -5.07 8.09
C THR A 104 13.73 -5.39 7.35
N TRP A 105 12.59 -4.89 7.83
CA TRP A 105 11.24 -5.17 7.32
C TRP A 105 10.83 -4.21 6.21
N GLU A 106 10.14 -4.74 5.20
CA GLU A 106 9.41 -3.94 4.20
C GLU A 106 7.99 -4.53 4.03
N GLY A 107 6.97 -3.68 4.11
CA GLY A 107 5.59 -4.05 3.80
C GLY A 107 5.24 -3.70 2.35
N HIS A 108 4.58 -4.60 1.63
CA HIS A 108 4.18 -4.41 0.22
C HIS A 108 2.66 -4.50 0.12
N LEU A 109 1.98 -3.38 -0.11
CA LEU A 109 0.52 -3.29 -0.21
C LEU A 109 0.09 -2.94 -1.63
N LYS A 110 -0.52 -3.90 -2.34
CA LYS A 110 -1.22 -3.68 -3.61
C LYS A 110 -2.68 -3.38 -3.35
N ILE A 111 -3.23 -2.39 -4.03
CA ILE A 111 -4.65 -2.03 -3.92
C ILE A 111 -5.22 -1.53 -5.25
N ALA A 112 -6.46 -1.89 -5.55
CA ALA A 112 -7.19 -1.48 -6.73
C ALA A 112 -8.67 -1.20 -6.42
N PHE A 113 -9.21 -0.18 -7.07
CA PHE A 113 -10.57 0.34 -6.95
C PHE A 113 -11.36 0.11 -8.24
N ASN A 114 -12.66 0.43 -8.24
CA ASN A 114 -13.49 0.52 -9.45
C ASN A 114 -13.48 -0.76 -10.33
N GLY A 115 -13.30 -1.93 -9.71
CA GLY A 115 -13.21 -3.22 -10.40
C GLY A 115 -11.95 -3.42 -11.25
N LYS A 116 -10.93 -2.57 -11.13
CA LYS A 116 -9.64 -2.77 -11.78
C LYS A 116 -8.91 -3.99 -11.18
N PRO A 117 -8.09 -4.71 -11.98
CA PRO A 117 -7.22 -5.73 -11.44
C PRO A 117 -6.18 -5.09 -10.50
N ILE A 118 -5.84 -5.82 -9.43
CA ILE A 118 -4.70 -5.49 -8.57
C ILE A 118 -3.42 -5.48 -9.42
N ALA A 119 -2.54 -4.50 -9.20
CA ALA A 119 -1.27 -4.35 -9.91
C ALA A 119 -0.51 -5.68 -10.07
N SER A 120 -0.31 -6.10 -11.32
CA SER A 120 0.20 -7.43 -11.67
C SER A 120 1.69 -7.64 -11.41
N ASP A 121 2.43 -6.58 -11.09
CA ASP A 121 3.88 -6.65 -10.97
C ASP A 121 4.29 -7.59 -9.84
N THR A 122 5.21 -8.52 -10.11
CA THR A 122 5.46 -9.68 -9.25
C THR A 122 6.13 -9.32 -7.93
N GLN A 123 6.71 -8.13 -7.83
CA GLN A 123 7.21 -7.52 -6.60
C GLN A 123 6.95 -6.02 -6.69
N CYS A 124 6.61 -5.34 -5.59
CA CYS A 124 6.38 -3.88 -5.61
C CYS A 124 7.69 -3.05 -5.64
N ASN A 125 8.68 -3.56 -6.35
CA ASN A 125 10.07 -3.11 -6.38
C ASN A 125 10.40 -2.22 -7.59
N SER A 126 9.57 -2.29 -8.64
CA SER A 126 9.67 -1.54 -9.90
C SER A 126 9.14 -0.11 -9.79
N LEU A 127 9.02 0.43 -8.58
CA LEU A 127 8.20 1.58 -8.28
C LEU A 127 9.08 2.73 -7.66
N LYS A 128 9.23 3.89 -8.35
CA LYS A 128 9.92 5.21 -8.04
C LYS A 128 9.12 6.50 -8.48
N TYR A 129 8.80 7.49 -7.62
CA TYR A 129 7.93 8.67 -7.97
C TYR A 129 8.77 9.95 -7.94
N ILE A 130 8.41 10.89 -8.80
CA ILE A 130 9.13 12.15 -8.99
C ILE A 130 8.47 13.25 -8.14
N ASP A 131 9.27 13.96 -7.34
CA ASP A 131 8.84 15.16 -6.62
C ASP A 131 8.46 16.30 -7.58
N LEU A 132 7.42 17.07 -7.23
CA LEU A 132 7.06 18.36 -7.84
C LEU A 132 7.38 19.51 -6.88
#